data_AF-A0A7H1AZ12-F1
#
_entry.id   AF-A0A7H1AZ12-F1
#
_cell.length_a   1.000
_cell.length_b   1.000
_cell.length_c   1.000
_cell.angle_alpha   90.00
_cell.angle_beta   90.00
_cell.angle_gamma   90.00
#
_symmetry.space_group_name_H-M   'P 1'
#
loop_
_entity.id
_entity.type
_entity.pdbx_description
1 polymer ?
#
loop_
_entity_poly.entity_id
_entity_poly.type
_entity_poly.pdbx_seq_one_letter_code
_entity_poly.pdbx_strand_id
1 'polypeptide(L)'
;MIHVSKNAQKHFLLLLSKEPIGTQIRAFISNPGTELAECGIAYCLKHEVEPSDIQLSYNNFSIYINESVISFFKNAEIDLIVDNLGTQLTLKTPYAKVNVQKPISLEDKIKHFFITEINPQLSMHGGKVNLVKIENKNIVVVEFSGGCNGCAMIDQTLKETIEKKIIYLFPEVQQVRDVTQHAHGQHSFY
;
A
#
# COMPACT_ATOMS: atom_id res chain seq x y z
N MET A 1 -4.21 1.85 -19.12
CA MET A 1 -5.09 2.88 -19.70
C MET A 1 -6.52 2.37 -19.60
N ILE A 2 -7.41 3.12 -18.95
CA ILE A 2 -8.84 2.78 -18.88
C ILE A 2 -9.52 3.26 -20.15
N HIS A 3 -10.27 2.41 -20.81
CA HIS A 3 -11.06 2.79 -21.97
C HIS A 3 -12.41 3.32 -21.51
N VAL A 4 -12.71 4.60 -21.81
CA VAL A 4 -13.99 5.23 -21.46
C VAL A 4 -14.76 5.50 -22.74
N SER A 5 -15.94 4.90 -22.88
CA SER A 5 -16.76 5.05 -24.09
C SER A 5 -17.19 6.51 -24.29
N LYS A 6 -17.49 6.90 -25.53
CA LYS A 6 -17.94 8.27 -25.86
C LYS A 6 -19.21 8.65 -25.09
N ASN A 7 -20.12 7.71 -24.87
CA ASN A 7 -21.36 7.94 -24.14
C ASN A 7 -21.06 8.16 -22.65
N ALA A 8 -20.19 7.35 -22.05
CA ALA A 8 -19.76 7.53 -20.67
C ALA A 8 -19.04 8.87 -20.46
N GLN A 9 -18.14 9.28 -21.38
CA GLN A 9 -17.48 10.59 -21.29
C GLN A 9 -18.48 11.75 -21.29
N LYS A 10 -19.45 11.75 -22.21
CA LYS A 10 -20.51 12.78 -22.25
C LYS A 10 -21.32 12.80 -20.96
N HIS A 11 -21.62 11.62 -20.41
CA HIS A 11 -22.38 11.51 -19.17
C HIS A 11 -21.58 12.02 -17.97
N PHE A 12 -20.28 11.73 -17.87
CA PHE A 12 -19.43 12.31 -16.83
C PHE A 12 -19.38 13.83 -16.90
N LEU A 13 -19.26 14.41 -18.10
CA LEU A 13 -19.29 15.88 -18.24
C LEU A 13 -20.62 16.48 -17.77
N LEU A 14 -21.74 15.79 -18.01
CA LEU A 14 -23.06 16.20 -17.53
C LEU A 14 -23.21 16.06 -16.00
N LEU A 15 -22.59 15.05 -15.41
CA LEU A 15 -22.58 14.86 -13.95
C LEU A 15 -21.72 15.94 -13.29
N LEU A 16 -20.48 16.11 -13.76
CA LEU A 16 -19.52 17.07 -13.23
C LEU A 16 -19.97 18.52 -13.38
N SER A 17 -20.78 18.85 -14.40
CA SER A 17 -21.32 20.21 -14.55
C SER A 17 -22.31 20.62 -13.46
N LYS A 18 -22.82 19.65 -12.69
CA LYS A 18 -23.71 19.88 -11.54
C LYS A 18 -22.98 19.91 -10.21
N GLU A 19 -21.69 19.58 -10.21
CA GLU A 19 -20.83 19.52 -9.03
C GLU A 19 -20.02 20.82 -8.87
N PRO A 20 -19.42 21.07 -7.69
CA PRO A 20 -18.53 22.21 -7.49
C PRO A 20 -17.39 22.28 -8.52
N ILE A 21 -16.95 23.49 -8.82
CA ILE A 21 -15.85 23.72 -9.79
C ILE A 21 -14.59 22.99 -9.32
N GLY A 22 -14.02 22.18 -10.22
CA GLY A 22 -12.81 21.42 -9.97
C GLY A 22 -13.05 19.99 -9.47
N THR A 23 -14.30 19.59 -9.24
CA THR A 23 -14.65 18.17 -9.01
C THR A 23 -14.31 17.36 -10.26
N GLN A 24 -13.70 16.19 -10.05
CA GLN A 24 -13.31 15.22 -11.06
C GLN A 24 -13.86 13.84 -10.69
N ILE A 25 -13.37 12.80 -11.35
CA ILE A 25 -13.78 11.42 -11.11
C ILE A 25 -12.65 10.66 -10.40
N ARG A 26 -12.98 9.80 -9.45
CA ARG A 26 -12.07 8.81 -8.85
C ARG A 26 -12.58 7.42 -9.17
N ALA A 27 -11.69 6.56 -9.67
CA ALA A 27 -11.97 5.13 -9.80
C ALA A 27 -11.20 4.37 -8.72
N PHE A 28 -11.87 3.45 -8.03
CA PHE A 28 -11.30 2.72 -6.91
C PHE A 28 -11.64 1.23 -6.98
N ILE A 29 -10.81 0.43 -6.31
CA ILE A 29 -11.06 -0.99 -6.07
C ILE A 29 -10.85 -1.25 -4.58
N SER A 30 -11.87 -1.76 -3.92
CA SER A 30 -11.81 -2.30 -2.56
C SER A 30 -11.42 -3.78 -2.62
N ASN A 31 -10.61 -4.24 -1.67
CA ASN A 31 -10.11 -5.63 -1.61
C ASN A 31 -9.49 -6.15 -2.93
N PRO A 32 -8.59 -5.39 -3.59
CA PRO A 32 -8.06 -5.75 -4.90
C PRO A 32 -7.32 -7.11 -4.85
N GLY A 33 -7.53 -7.93 -5.86
CA GLY A 33 -6.89 -9.25 -5.99
C GLY A 33 -7.53 -10.35 -5.16
N THR A 34 -8.70 -10.10 -4.57
CA THR A 34 -9.49 -11.08 -3.81
C THR A 34 -10.84 -11.36 -4.49
N GLU A 35 -11.51 -12.45 -4.10
CA GLU A 35 -12.88 -12.74 -4.55
C GLU A 35 -13.90 -11.66 -4.13
N LEU A 36 -13.60 -10.94 -3.04
CA LEU A 36 -14.37 -9.84 -2.49
C LEU A 36 -14.04 -8.49 -3.14
N ALA A 37 -13.28 -8.48 -4.25
CA ALA A 37 -12.95 -7.23 -4.90
C ALA A 37 -14.20 -6.53 -5.43
N GLU A 38 -14.35 -5.27 -5.06
CA GLU A 38 -15.44 -4.39 -5.51
C GLU A 38 -14.82 -3.17 -6.20
N CYS A 39 -15.33 -2.84 -7.39
CA CYS A 39 -14.86 -1.70 -8.16
C CYS A 39 -15.95 -0.63 -8.22
N GLY A 40 -15.54 0.63 -8.16
CA GLY A 40 -16.48 1.74 -8.13
C GLY A 40 -15.90 3.03 -8.69
N ILE A 41 -16.81 3.99 -8.87
CA ILE A 41 -16.52 5.33 -9.31
C ILE A 41 -17.15 6.29 -8.31
N ALA A 42 -16.41 7.33 -7.93
CA ALA A 42 -16.87 8.40 -7.07
C ALA A 42 -16.48 9.76 -7.64
N TYR A 43 -17.08 10.83 -7.12
CA TYR A 43 -16.56 12.18 -7.31
C TYR A 43 -15.25 12.34 -6.54
N CYS A 44 -14.37 13.19 -7.06
CA CYS A 44 -13.10 13.53 -6.44
C CYS A 44 -12.97 15.05 -6.39
N LEU A 45 -13.04 15.61 -5.19
CA LEU A 45 -12.81 17.03 -4.97
C LEU A 45 -11.31 17.35 -5.08
N LYS A 46 -11.00 18.60 -5.41
CA LYS A 46 -9.61 19.05 -5.63
C LYS A 46 -8.67 18.76 -4.45
N HIS A 47 -9.18 18.81 -3.21
CA HIS A 47 -8.38 18.58 -2.01
C HIS A 47 -8.27 17.10 -1.61
N GLU A 48 -9.01 16.21 -2.29
CA GLU A 48 -8.96 14.76 -2.06
C GLU A 48 -7.92 14.07 -2.94
N VAL A 49 -7.27 14.80 -3.86
CA VAL A 49 -6.20 14.27 -4.71
C VAL A 49 -4.93 14.12 -3.87
N GLU A 50 -4.40 12.90 -3.81
CA GLU A 50 -3.19 12.56 -3.07
C GLU A 50 -1.96 12.54 -3.99
N PRO A 51 -0.73 12.72 -3.46
CA PRO A 51 0.50 12.63 -4.27
C PRO A 51 0.72 11.26 -4.92
N SER A 52 0.11 10.21 -4.36
CA SER A 52 0.13 8.84 -4.86
C SER A 52 -0.94 8.58 -5.93
N ASP A 53 -1.79 9.55 -6.27
CA ASP A 53 -2.78 9.38 -7.32
C ASP A 53 -2.17 9.58 -8.70
N ILE A 54 -2.50 8.66 -9.60
CA ILE A 54 -2.23 8.77 -11.02
C ILE A 54 -3.43 9.44 -11.68
N GLN A 55 -3.17 10.56 -12.35
CA GLN A 55 -4.17 11.29 -13.13
C GLN A 55 -4.24 10.75 -14.56
N LEU A 56 -5.41 10.25 -14.96
CA LEU A 56 -5.73 9.90 -16.35
C LEU A 56 -6.55 11.03 -16.97
N SER A 57 -6.00 11.69 -17.98
CA SER A 57 -6.64 12.83 -18.65
C SER A 57 -7.55 12.38 -19.80
N TYR A 58 -8.77 12.92 -19.83
CA TYR A 58 -9.76 12.74 -20.90
C TYR A 58 -10.23 14.12 -21.40
N ASN A 59 -11.13 14.14 -22.39
CA ASN A 59 -11.68 15.39 -22.90
C ASN A 59 -12.53 16.08 -21.82
N ASN A 60 -11.97 17.15 -21.23
CA ASN A 60 -12.60 18.05 -20.25
C ASN A 60 -12.85 17.45 -18.86
N PHE A 61 -12.29 16.30 -18.54
CA PHE A 61 -12.28 15.76 -17.17
C PHE A 61 -11.08 14.83 -16.96
N SER A 62 -10.81 14.48 -15.71
CA SER A 62 -9.79 13.52 -15.32
C SER A 62 -10.36 12.42 -14.44
N ILE A 63 -9.74 11.24 -14.50
CA ILE A 63 -9.97 10.14 -13.57
C ILE A 63 -8.72 9.97 -12.72
N TYR A 64 -8.86 10.05 -11.40
CA TYR A 64 -7.79 9.79 -10.43
C TYR A 64 -7.88 8.35 -9.91
N ILE A 65 -6.72 7.72 -9.76
CA ILE A 65 -6.59 6.35 -9.26
C ILE A 65 -5.34 6.28 -8.40
N ASN A 66 -5.44 5.72 -7.21
CA ASN A 66 -4.28 5.50 -6.36
C ASN A 66 -3.28 4.53 -7.03
N GLU A 67 -1.99 4.88 -7.03
CA GLU A 67 -0.93 4.10 -7.66
C GLU A 67 -0.88 2.64 -7.18
N SER A 68 -1.27 2.37 -5.92
CA SER A 68 -1.27 1.01 -5.36
C SER A 68 -2.20 0.04 -6.10
N VAL A 69 -3.27 0.54 -6.74
CA VAL A 69 -4.29 -0.29 -7.40
C VAL A 69 -4.32 -0.16 -8.92
N ILE A 70 -3.49 0.70 -9.51
CA ILE A 70 -3.54 0.99 -10.96
C ILE A 70 -3.34 -0.25 -11.84
N SER A 71 -2.56 -1.24 -11.40
CA SER A 71 -2.34 -2.50 -12.12
C SER A 71 -3.61 -3.32 -12.30
N PHE A 72 -4.56 -3.21 -11.37
CA PHE A 72 -5.85 -3.93 -11.43
C PHE A 72 -6.82 -3.30 -12.44
N PHE A 73 -6.56 -2.05 -12.88
CA PHE A 73 -7.31 -1.36 -13.94
C PHE A 73 -6.78 -1.67 -15.36
N LYS A 74 -5.92 -2.68 -15.51
CA LYS A 74 -5.50 -3.17 -16.83
C LYS A 74 -6.74 -3.61 -17.62
N ASN A 75 -6.86 -3.15 -18.87
CA ASN A 75 -8.02 -3.41 -19.73
C ASN A 75 -9.36 -3.08 -19.07
N ALA A 76 -9.39 -2.10 -18.16
CA ALA A 76 -10.64 -1.66 -17.58
C ALA A 76 -11.43 -0.82 -18.59
N GLU A 77 -12.74 -0.98 -18.56
CA GLU A 77 -13.68 -0.30 -19.45
C GLU A 77 -14.75 0.40 -18.62
N ILE A 78 -15.05 1.66 -18.97
CA ILE A 78 -16.20 2.39 -18.45
C ILE A 78 -17.15 2.67 -19.60
N ASP A 79 -18.38 2.22 -19.46
CA ASP A 79 -19.43 2.40 -20.46
C ASP A 79 -20.74 2.87 -19.85
N LEU A 80 -21.61 3.41 -20.69
CA LEU A 80 -22.95 3.85 -20.33
C LEU A 80 -23.95 2.99 -21.09
N ILE A 81 -24.62 2.10 -20.37
CA ILE A 81 -25.68 1.26 -20.93
C ILE A 81 -26.98 2.04 -20.76
N VAL A 82 -27.69 2.25 -21.86
CA VAL A 82 -29.02 2.86 -21.88
C VAL A 82 -30.00 1.78 -22.26
N ASP A 83 -30.96 1.52 -21.39
CA ASP A 83 -32.04 0.56 -21.62
C ASP A 83 -33.41 1.21 -21.36
N ASN A 84 -34.47 0.41 -21.40
CA ASN A 84 -35.83 0.88 -21.21
C ASN A 84 -36.12 1.29 -19.75
N LEU A 85 -35.27 0.91 -18.80
CA LEU A 85 -35.43 1.18 -17.36
C LEU A 85 -34.61 2.38 -16.91
N GLY A 86 -33.58 2.77 -17.67
CA GLY A 86 -32.83 4.00 -17.43
C GLY A 86 -31.46 4.00 -18.07
N THR A 87 -30.55 4.71 -17.42
CA THR A 87 -29.16 4.88 -17.86
C THR A 87 -28.25 4.41 -16.73
N GLN A 88 -27.38 3.45 -17.00
CA GLN A 88 -26.48 2.85 -16.02
C GLN A 88 -25.03 2.98 -16.47
N LEU A 89 -24.21 3.65 -15.66
CA LEU A 89 -22.75 3.60 -15.77
C LEU A 89 -22.24 2.24 -15.30
N THR A 90 -21.40 1.61 -16.12
CA THR A 90 -20.78 0.32 -15.81
C THR A 90 -19.27 0.47 -15.84
N LEU A 91 -18.60 0.04 -14.76
CA LEU A 91 -17.16 -0.14 -14.70
C LEU A 91 -16.86 -1.65 -14.77
N LYS A 92 -16.11 -2.06 -15.79
CA LYS A 92 -15.60 -3.42 -15.93
C LYS A 92 -14.10 -3.42 -15.70
N THR A 93 -13.66 -4.14 -14.67
CA THR A 93 -12.24 -4.30 -14.33
C THR A 93 -11.89 -5.79 -14.37
N PRO A 94 -11.52 -6.35 -15.54
CA PRO A 94 -11.33 -7.80 -15.69
C PRO A 94 -10.24 -8.38 -14.79
N TYR A 95 -9.32 -7.53 -14.32
CA TYR A 95 -8.24 -7.92 -13.42
C TYR A 95 -8.50 -7.56 -11.95
N ALA A 96 -9.66 -7.01 -11.56
CA ALA A 96 -9.90 -6.59 -10.17
C ALA A 96 -9.85 -7.75 -9.17
N LYS A 97 -10.35 -8.93 -9.58
CA LYS A 97 -10.31 -10.17 -8.80
C LYS A 97 -9.12 -11.06 -9.12
N VAL A 98 -8.42 -10.77 -10.21
CA VAL A 98 -7.19 -11.51 -10.53
C VAL A 98 -6.21 -11.17 -9.43
N ASN A 99 -5.68 -12.20 -8.77
CA ASN A 99 -4.59 -12.04 -7.83
C ASN A 99 -3.34 -11.64 -8.63
N VAL A 100 -3.30 -10.36 -9.05
CA VAL A 100 -2.11 -9.70 -9.55
C VAL A 100 -1.25 -9.51 -8.32
N GLN A 101 -0.66 -10.60 -7.83
CA GLN A 101 0.44 -10.50 -6.88
C GLN A 101 1.50 -9.71 -7.61
N LYS A 102 1.56 -8.39 -7.34
CA LYS A 102 2.85 -7.74 -7.25
C LYS A 102 3.59 -8.62 -6.23
N PRO A 103 4.69 -9.29 -6.59
CA PRO A 103 5.40 -10.11 -5.64
C PRO A 103 5.65 -9.21 -4.43
N ILE A 104 5.07 -9.56 -3.27
CA ILE A 104 5.18 -8.77 -2.06
C ILE A 104 6.67 -8.48 -1.91
N SER A 105 7.03 -7.18 -1.84
CA SER A 105 8.43 -6.82 -1.82
C SER A 105 9.08 -7.45 -0.58
N LEU A 106 10.38 -7.75 -0.65
CA LEU A 106 11.09 -8.27 0.52
C LEU A 106 10.92 -7.32 1.73
N GLU A 107 10.87 -6.02 1.46
CA GLU A 107 10.63 -4.98 2.47
C GLU A 107 9.27 -5.16 3.16
N ASP A 108 8.19 -5.34 2.40
CA ASP A 108 6.85 -5.54 2.95
C ASP A 108 6.73 -6.85 3.72
N LYS A 109 7.36 -7.92 3.22
CA LYS A 109 7.41 -9.22 3.92
C LYS A 109 8.10 -9.09 5.28
N ILE A 110 9.23 -8.39 5.33
CA ILE A 110 9.99 -8.17 6.57
C ILE A 110 9.24 -7.24 7.53
N LYS A 111 8.63 -6.16 7.04
CA LYS A 111 7.77 -5.28 7.86
C LYS A 111 6.63 -6.07 8.49
N HIS A 112 5.96 -6.90 7.71
CA HIS A 112 4.88 -7.76 8.20
C HIS A 112 5.38 -8.72 9.27
N PHE A 113 6.50 -9.41 9.01
CA PHE A 113 7.15 -10.29 9.99
C PHE A 113 7.47 -9.56 11.31
N PHE A 114 7.96 -8.32 11.27
CA PHE A 114 8.20 -7.55 12.49
C PHE A 114 6.92 -7.25 13.26
N ILE A 115 5.83 -6.91 12.57
CA ILE A 115 4.54 -6.62 13.19
C ILE A 115 3.94 -7.88 13.83
N THR A 116 4.03 -9.03 13.16
CA THR A 116 3.32 -10.24 13.59
C THR A 116 4.11 -11.12 14.54
N GLU A 117 5.44 -11.17 14.41
CA GLU A 117 6.28 -12.13 15.15
C GLU A 117 7.22 -11.47 16.16
N ILE A 118 7.88 -10.37 15.78
CA ILE A 118 8.95 -9.77 16.61
C ILE A 118 8.41 -8.73 17.61
N ASN A 119 7.66 -7.74 17.14
CA ASN A 119 7.17 -6.65 17.99
C ASN A 119 6.23 -7.11 19.10
N PRO A 120 5.39 -8.16 18.95
CA PRO A 120 4.64 -8.70 20.08
C PRO A 120 5.55 -9.16 21.23
N GLN A 121 6.71 -9.75 20.91
CA GLN A 121 7.69 -10.20 21.91
C GLN A 121 8.44 -9.01 22.53
N LEU A 122 8.92 -8.07 21.70
CA LEU A 122 9.64 -6.89 22.19
C LEU A 122 8.76 -5.96 23.04
N SER A 123 7.47 -5.87 22.70
CA SER A 123 6.51 -5.03 23.41
C SER A 123 6.28 -5.50 24.84
N MET A 124 6.49 -6.79 25.15
CA MET A 124 6.46 -7.29 26.53
C MET A 124 7.53 -6.63 27.42
N HIS A 125 8.63 -6.16 26.81
CA HIS A 125 9.70 -5.41 27.46
C HIS A 125 9.64 -3.90 27.14
N GLY A 126 8.49 -3.42 26.64
CA GLY A 126 8.28 -2.02 26.30
C GLY A 126 9.07 -1.53 25.07
N GLY A 127 9.62 -2.43 24.27
CA GLY A 127 10.43 -2.10 23.09
C GLY A 127 9.77 -2.44 21.76
N LYS A 128 10.34 -1.93 20.67
CA LYS A 128 9.93 -2.26 19.30
C LYS A 128 11.12 -2.16 18.34
N VAL A 129 10.98 -2.82 17.20
CA VAL A 129 11.90 -2.73 16.06
C VAL A 129 11.14 -2.31 14.80
N ASN A 130 11.75 -1.42 14.03
CA ASN A 130 11.23 -0.96 12.74
C ASN A 130 12.25 -1.25 11.64
N LEU A 131 11.76 -1.57 10.45
CA LEU A 131 12.58 -1.64 9.25
C LEU A 131 12.85 -0.23 8.73
N VAL A 132 14.13 0.13 8.58
CA VAL A 132 14.55 1.42 8.00
C VAL A 132 14.68 1.29 6.48
N LYS A 133 15.42 0.28 6.01
CA LYS A 133 15.67 0.02 4.58
C LYS A 133 16.32 -1.34 4.37
N ILE A 134 16.44 -1.77 3.11
CA ILE A 134 17.29 -2.90 2.71
C ILE A 134 18.45 -2.38 1.86
N GLU A 135 19.68 -2.48 2.36
CA GLU A 135 20.90 -2.13 1.64
C GLU A 135 21.37 -3.30 0.77
N ASN A 136 21.91 -2.99 -0.41
CA ASN A 136 22.52 -3.98 -1.32
C ASN A 136 21.62 -5.18 -1.68
N LYS A 137 20.30 -5.04 -1.51
CA LYS A 137 19.26 -6.07 -1.70
C LYS A 137 19.29 -7.24 -0.70
N ASN A 138 20.20 -7.26 0.28
CA ASN A 138 20.36 -8.39 1.19
C ASN A 138 20.76 -8.02 2.64
N ILE A 139 20.98 -6.74 2.95
CA ILE A 139 21.28 -6.25 4.31
C ILE A 139 20.06 -5.51 4.83
N VAL A 140 19.43 -6.07 5.87
CA VAL A 140 18.23 -5.49 6.49
C VAL A 140 18.68 -4.48 7.55
N VAL A 141 18.33 -3.21 7.39
CA VAL A 141 18.69 -2.15 8.33
C VAL A 141 17.50 -1.84 9.23
N VAL A 142 17.69 -1.96 10.53
CA VAL A 142 16.63 -1.80 11.54
C VAL A 142 16.96 -0.71 12.55
N GLU A 143 15.92 -0.17 13.16
CA GLU A 143 16.01 0.77 14.27
C GLU A 143 15.12 0.28 15.42
N PHE A 144 15.70 0.20 16.62
CA PHE A 144 15.01 -0.11 17.85
C PHE A 144 14.55 1.18 18.55
N SER A 145 13.46 1.06 19.27
CA SER A 145 12.95 2.14 20.11
C SER A 145 12.19 1.59 21.32
N GLY A 146 11.83 2.46 22.27
CA GLY A 146 11.26 2.07 23.56
C GLY A 146 12.31 1.42 24.47
N GLY A 147 11.88 0.45 25.28
CA GLY A 147 12.74 -0.27 26.24
C GLY A 147 13.89 -1.07 25.62
N CYS A 148 13.92 -1.23 24.29
CA CYS A 148 15.04 -1.84 23.58
C CYS A 148 16.23 -0.88 23.39
N ASN A 149 16.03 0.44 23.45
CA ASN A 149 17.09 1.42 23.25
C ASN A 149 17.93 1.55 24.54
N GLY A 150 19.06 0.84 24.61
CA GLY A 150 19.92 0.77 25.80
C GLY A 150 19.78 -0.50 26.66
N CYS A 151 19.11 -1.54 26.15
CA CYS A 151 19.12 -2.86 26.80
C CYS A 151 20.45 -3.58 26.58
N ALA A 152 21.08 -4.10 27.64
CA ALA A 152 22.35 -4.81 27.54
C ALA A 152 22.29 -6.09 26.68
N MET A 153 21.08 -6.64 26.48
CA MET A 153 20.85 -7.84 25.68
C MET A 153 20.51 -7.53 24.21
N ILE A 154 20.48 -6.26 23.80
CA ILE A 154 19.97 -5.89 22.47
C ILE A 154 20.78 -6.51 21.32
N ASP A 155 22.10 -6.57 21.46
CA ASP A 155 22.99 -7.19 20.48
C ASP A 155 22.70 -8.70 20.33
N GLN A 156 22.44 -9.37 21.46
CA GLN A 156 22.06 -10.78 21.47
C GLN A 156 20.67 -10.98 20.89
N THR A 157 19.69 -10.14 21.23
CA THR A 157 18.34 -10.20 20.63
C THR A 157 18.39 -10.01 19.11
N LEU A 158 19.18 -9.03 18.64
CA LEU A 158 19.39 -8.79 17.22
C LEU A 158 19.98 -10.02 16.53
N LYS A 159 21.07 -10.58 17.05
CA LYS A 159 21.77 -11.70 16.42
C LYS A 159 21.04 -13.04 16.56
N GLU A 160 20.64 -13.40 17.77
CA GLU A 160 20.12 -14.72 18.08
C GLU A 160 18.63 -14.87 17.77
N THR A 161 17.86 -13.77 17.78
CA THR A 161 16.41 -13.83 17.54
C THR A 161 16.06 -13.27 16.17
N ILE A 162 16.41 -12.02 15.90
CA ILE A 162 15.92 -11.31 14.71
C ILE A 162 16.67 -11.78 13.46
N GLU A 163 17.99 -11.73 13.45
CA GLU A 163 18.82 -12.10 12.29
C GLU A 163 18.62 -13.58 11.91
N LYS A 164 18.69 -14.50 12.87
CA LYS A 164 18.46 -15.93 12.60
C LYS A 164 17.07 -16.21 12.01
N LYS A 165 16.00 -15.62 12.57
CA LYS A 165 14.64 -15.82 12.04
C LYS A 165 14.45 -15.19 10.67
N ILE A 166 15.01 -13.99 10.44
CA ILE A 166 14.95 -13.34 9.12
C ILE A 166 15.67 -14.20 8.08
N ILE A 167 16.89 -14.65 8.33
CA ILE A 167 17.63 -15.47 7.36
C ILE A 167 16.91 -16.80 7.10
N TYR A 168 16.29 -17.39 8.12
CA TYR A 168 15.51 -18.62 7.96
C TYR A 168 14.26 -18.42 7.08
N LEU A 169 13.50 -17.33 7.29
CA LEU A 169 12.28 -17.04 6.54
C LEU A 169 12.55 -16.40 5.16
N PHE A 170 13.66 -15.69 5.04
CA PHE A 170 14.08 -14.92 3.87
C PHE A 170 15.56 -15.23 3.56
N PRO A 171 15.86 -16.39 2.94
CA PRO A 171 17.24 -16.84 2.69
C PRO A 171 18.07 -15.89 1.81
N GLU A 172 17.42 -14.97 1.09
CA GLU A 172 18.07 -13.90 0.34
C GLU A 172 18.70 -12.80 1.22
N VAL A 173 18.30 -12.71 2.50
CA VAL A 173 18.92 -11.82 3.49
C VAL A 173 20.17 -12.48 4.04
N GLN A 174 21.28 -11.72 4.10
CA GLN A 174 22.55 -12.21 4.64
C GLN A 174 22.88 -11.65 6.01
N GLN A 175 22.38 -10.45 6.33
CA GLN A 175 22.74 -9.75 7.56
C GLN A 175 21.63 -8.79 7.99
N VAL A 176 21.49 -8.60 9.31
CA VAL A 176 20.70 -7.52 9.88
C VAL A 176 21.66 -6.52 10.57
N ARG A 177 21.49 -5.23 10.29
CA ARG A 177 22.27 -4.13 10.89
C ARG A 177 21.37 -3.20 11.66
N ASP A 178 21.77 -2.90 12.88
CA ASP A 178 21.13 -1.89 13.71
C ASP A 178 21.80 -0.52 13.52
N VAL A 179 20.99 0.52 13.38
CA VAL A 179 21.43 1.93 13.29
C VAL A 179 21.01 2.78 14.49
N THR A 180 20.43 2.16 15.51
CA THR A 180 20.01 2.82 16.75
C THR A 180 21.24 3.38 17.48
N GLN A 181 21.16 4.64 17.92
CA GLN A 181 22.14 5.22 18.82
C GLN A 181 21.86 4.76 20.25
N HIS A 182 22.38 3.58 20.61
CA HIS A 182 22.20 3.02 21.96
C HIS A 182 22.96 3.85 22.99
N ALA A 183 22.24 4.77 23.65
CA ALA A 183 22.75 5.48 24.80
C ALA A 183 22.95 4.46 25.94
N HIS A 184 24.21 4.18 26.29
CA HIS A 184 24.52 3.40 27.49
C HIS A 184 24.14 4.26 28.71
N GLY A 185 23.04 3.90 29.40
CA GLY A 185 22.50 4.65 30.52
C GLY A 185 21.89 3.74 31.59
N GLN A 186 21.64 4.29 32.78
CA GLN A 186 21.28 3.57 34.03
C GLN A 186 19.94 2.79 34.03
N HIS A 187 19.34 2.53 32.87
CA HIS A 187 18.09 1.76 32.72
C HIS A 187 18.31 0.41 32.01
N SER A 188 19.55 -0.09 31.93
CA SER A 188 19.80 -1.46 31.49
C SER A 188 19.36 -2.43 32.59
N PHE A 189 18.10 -2.86 32.55
CA PHE A 189 17.61 -3.92 33.43
C PHE A 189 18.29 -5.25 33.03
N TYR A 190 18.93 -5.88 34.02
CA TYR A 190 19.47 -7.24 33.98
C TYR A 190 18.34 -8.27 34.08
#